data_AF-A0A2H3NP31-F1
#
_entry.id   AF-A0A2H3NP31-F1
#
_cell.length_a   1.000
_cell.length_b   1.000
_cell.length_c   1.000
_cell.angle_alpha   90.00
_cell.angle_beta   90.00
_cell.angle_gamma   90.00
#
_symmetry.space_group_name_H-M   'P 1'
#
loop_
_entity.id
_entity.type
_entity.pdbx_description
1 polymer ?
#
loop_
_entity_poly.entity_id
_entity_poly.type
_entity_poly.pdbx_seq_one_letter_code
_entity_poly.pdbx_strand_id
1 'polypeptide(L)'
;MYSTQRMLQGLNVALLSMAILTSVLMSLFSDVSSRMSLTPSALIAVIISLGAGALVALMVRLNATLGVHMGVVASSWVVHVVGTLFAALLWAARAVLDPRRPRPIDWRSIPWYAWTGGVLGVAIVALANAVVPVLGLALTLSIVIATSLTVSALADHFGWFGLPVHRMTVRTALGIVCIVAGVVCVTLG
;
A
#
# COMPACT_ATOMS: atom_id res chain seq x y z
N MET A 1 46.39 -28.77 -1.88
CA MET A 1 45.19 -29.63 -1.95
C MET A 1 44.03 -29.09 -1.11
N TYR A 2 44.28 -28.59 0.12
CA TYR A 2 43.23 -28.06 1.02
C TYR A 2 42.60 -26.71 0.57
N SER A 3 43.38 -25.83 -0.08
CA SER A 3 42.91 -24.51 -0.56
C SER A 3 41.88 -24.63 -1.71
N THR A 4 42.12 -25.56 -2.64
CA THR A 4 41.24 -25.81 -3.78
C THR A 4 39.87 -26.35 -3.33
N GLN A 5 39.83 -27.21 -2.30
CA GLN A 5 38.57 -27.74 -1.77
C GLN A 5 37.71 -26.68 -1.07
N ARG A 6 38.32 -25.75 -0.30
CA ARG A 6 37.57 -24.62 0.29
C ARG A 6 37.02 -23.68 -0.76
N MET A 7 37.78 -23.41 -1.82
CA MET A 7 37.33 -22.57 -2.93
C MET A 7 36.14 -23.20 -3.66
N LEU A 8 36.19 -24.52 -3.91
CA LEU A 8 35.10 -25.27 -4.54
C LEU A 8 33.86 -25.36 -3.64
N GLN A 9 34.03 -25.50 -2.32
CA GLN A 9 32.91 -25.44 -1.37
C GLN A 9 32.23 -24.07 -1.35
N GLY A 10 33.01 -22.98 -1.32
CA GLY A 10 32.47 -21.61 -1.39
C GLY A 10 31.72 -21.33 -2.69
N LEU A 11 32.26 -21.80 -3.82
CA LEU A 11 31.62 -21.68 -5.13
C LEU A 11 30.32 -22.48 -5.19
N ASN A 12 30.30 -23.72 -4.69
CA ASN A 12 29.10 -24.55 -4.66
C ASN A 12 27.99 -23.92 -3.79
N VAL A 13 28.33 -23.34 -2.63
CA VAL A 13 27.36 -22.67 -1.76
C VAL A 13 26.79 -21.41 -2.43
N ALA A 14 27.63 -20.61 -3.10
CA ALA A 14 27.18 -19.42 -3.83
C ALA A 14 26.27 -19.77 -5.03
N LEU A 15 26.59 -20.85 -5.76
CA LEU A 15 25.74 -21.33 -6.86
C LEU A 15 24.41 -21.87 -6.34
N LEU A 16 24.42 -22.59 -5.21
CA LEU A 16 23.19 -23.09 -4.59
C LEU A 16 22.28 -21.94 -4.12
N SER A 17 22.84 -20.91 -3.49
CA SER A 17 22.07 -19.76 -3.02
C SER A 17 21.50 -18.93 -4.17
N MET A 18 22.26 -18.77 -5.27
CA MET A 18 21.76 -18.13 -6.50
C MET A 18 20.64 -18.94 -7.15
N ALA A 19 20.75 -20.27 -7.21
CA ALA A 19 19.71 -21.15 -7.78
C ALA A 19 18.42 -21.16 -6.93
N ILE A 20 18.54 -21.10 -5.61
CA ILE A 20 17.40 -20.97 -4.70
C ILE A 20 16.74 -19.59 -4.89
N LEU A 21 17.53 -18.52 -4.99
CA LEU A 21 16.98 -17.18 -5.21
C LEU A 21 16.24 -17.07 -6.55
N THR A 22 16.83 -17.58 -7.63
CA THR A 22 16.19 -17.53 -8.96
C THR A 22 14.93 -18.39 -9.04
N SER A 23 14.92 -19.58 -8.43
CA SER A 23 13.73 -20.44 -8.39
C SER A 23 12.61 -19.83 -7.54
N VAL A 24 12.93 -19.21 -6.40
CA VAL A 24 11.96 -18.46 -5.59
C VAL A 24 11.38 -17.31 -6.39
N LEU A 25 12.22 -16.48 -7.03
CA LEU A 25 11.79 -15.36 -7.86
C LEU A 25 10.91 -15.80 -9.04
N MET A 26 11.28 -16.88 -9.73
CA MET A 26 10.46 -17.45 -10.81
C MET A 26 9.13 -18.00 -10.32
N SER A 27 9.09 -18.63 -9.14
CA SER A 27 7.84 -19.12 -8.54
C SER A 27 6.92 -17.97 -8.10
N LEU A 28 7.50 -16.86 -7.61
CA LEU A 28 6.74 -15.66 -7.27
C LEU A 28 6.19 -15.02 -8.54
N PHE A 29 7.00 -14.91 -9.60
CA PHE A 29 6.56 -14.36 -10.87
C PHE A 29 5.47 -15.22 -11.54
N SER A 30 5.58 -16.56 -11.49
CA SER A 30 4.58 -17.45 -12.08
C SER A 30 3.28 -17.50 -11.26
N ASP A 31 3.35 -17.39 -9.93
CA ASP A 31 2.17 -17.33 -9.06
C ASP A 31 1.47 -15.97 -9.19
N VAL A 32 2.23 -14.89 -9.34
CA VAL A 32 1.70 -13.56 -9.67
C VAL A 32 1.08 -13.56 -11.06
N SER A 33 1.73 -14.13 -12.08
CA SER A 33 1.21 -14.17 -13.45
C SER A 33 0.04 -15.14 -13.64
N SER A 34 -0.10 -16.16 -12.80
CA SER A 34 -1.26 -17.05 -12.83
C SER A 34 -2.46 -16.48 -12.08
N ARG A 35 -2.24 -15.72 -11.00
CA ARG A 35 -3.30 -14.96 -10.29
C ARG A 35 -3.72 -13.73 -11.08
N MET A 36 -2.78 -13.05 -11.69
CA MET A 36 -3.03 -12.09 -12.77
C MET A 36 -3.32 -12.87 -14.03
N SER A 37 -4.51 -13.50 -14.14
CA SER A 37 -5.04 -13.79 -15.47
C SER A 37 -4.79 -12.53 -16.31
N LEU A 38 -4.04 -12.62 -17.42
CA LEU A 38 -3.71 -11.49 -18.29
C LEU A 38 -4.97 -11.00 -19.05
N THR A 39 -6.06 -10.91 -18.31
CA THR A 39 -7.32 -10.33 -18.72
C THR A 39 -7.12 -8.83 -18.80
N PRO A 40 -7.74 -8.16 -19.79
CA PRO A 40 -7.69 -6.71 -19.91
C PRO A 40 -8.08 -5.98 -18.61
N SER A 41 -9.01 -6.55 -17.82
CA SER A 41 -9.43 -5.99 -16.53
C SER A 41 -8.33 -6.01 -15.47
N ALA A 42 -7.53 -7.08 -15.39
CA ALA A 42 -6.40 -7.15 -14.46
C ALA A 42 -5.33 -6.11 -14.80
N LEU A 43 -5.03 -5.92 -16.08
CA LEU A 43 -4.09 -4.90 -16.54
C LEU A 43 -4.57 -3.48 -16.19
N ILE A 44 -5.85 -3.19 -16.42
CA ILE A 44 -6.45 -1.90 -16.05
C ILE A 44 -6.33 -1.68 -14.53
N ALA A 45 -6.63 -2.69 -13.71
CA ALA A 45 -6.52 -2.59 -12.26
C ALA A 45 -5.08 -2.30 -11.80
N VAL A 46 -4.08 -2.92 -12.43
CA VAL A 46 -2.66 -2.63 -12.15
C VAL A 46 -2.31 -1.19 -12.51
N ILE A 47 -2.69 -0.71 -13.69
CA ILE A 47 -2.42 0.67 -14.12
C ILE A 47 -3.08 1.68 -13.16
N ILE A 48 -4.33 1.45 -12.78
CA ILE A 48 -5.04 2.29 -11.80
C ILE A 48 -4.31 2.28 -10.45
N SER A 49 -3.84 1.11 -9.99
CA SER A 49 -3.12 0.98 -8.72
C SER A 49 -1.77 1.71 -8.74
N LEU A 50 -1.04 1.67 -9.85
CA LEU A 50 0.19 2.43 -10.05
C LEU A 50 -0.09 3.95 -10.01
N GLY A 51 -1.13 4.40 -10.71
CA GLY A 51 -1.58 5.80 -10.66
C GLY A 51 -1.98 6.23 -9.25
N ALA A 52 -2.71 5.39 -8.53
CA ALA A 52 -3.08 5.64 -7.13
C ALA A 52 -1.83 5.79 -6.24
N GLY A 53 -0.83 4.92 -6.39
CA GLY A 53 0.43 5.02 -5.65
C GLY A 53 1.18 6.32 -5.91
N ALA A 54 1.27 6.75 -7.17
CA ALA A 54 1.88 8.04 -7.53
C ALA A 54 1.11 9.22 -6.92
N LEU A 55 -0.22 9.20 -6.97
CA LEU A 55 -1.08 10.22 -6.37
C LEU A 55 -0.94 10.26 -4.85
N VAL A 56 -0.81 9.11 -4.16
CA VAL A 56 -0.55 9.07 -2.72
C VAL A 56 0.75 9.78 -2.37
N ALA A 57 1.84 9.52 -3.11
CA ALA A 57 3.12 10.16 -2.85
C ALA A 57 3.05 11.68 -3.03
N LEU A 58 2.41 12.15 -4.10
CA LEU A 58 2.21 13.57 -4.37
C LEU A 58 1.30 14.21 -3.31
N MET A 59 0.18 13.58 -2.98
CA MET A 59 -0.77 14.02 -1.96
C MET A 59 -0.06 14.22 -0.62
N VAL A 60 0.71 13.21 -0.15
CA VAL A 60 1.42 13.30 1.13
C VAL A 60 2.43 14.44 1.12
N ARG A 61 3.16 14.65 0.02
CA ARG A 61 4.09 15.77 -0.13
C ARG A 61 3.40 17.13 -0.06
N LEU A 62 2.31 17.31 -0.82
CA LEU A 62 1.56 18.57 -0.87
C LEU A 62 0.89 18.87 0.47
N ASN A 63 0.30 17.87 1.11
CA ASN A 63 -0.31 18.01 2.43
C ASN A 63 0.74 18.39 3.49
N ALA A 64 1.92 17.79 3.45
CA ALA A 64 3.01 18.14 4.37
C ALA A 64 3.51 19.58 4.17
N THR A 65 3.57 20.06 2.92
CA THR A 65 3.87 21.48 2.63
C THR A 65 2.85 22.42 3.26
N LEU A 66 1.55 22.12 3.15
CA LEU A 66 0.52 22.87 3.87
C LEU A 66 0.69 22.76 5.40
N GLY A 67 1.07 21.58 5.89
CA GLY A 67 1.36 21.35 7.31
C GLY A 67 2.46 22.23 7.87
N VAL A 68 3.52 22.47 7.10
CA VAL A 68 4.62 23.38 7.48
C VAL A 68 4.15 24.83 7.56
N HIS A 69 3.19 25.26 6.71
CA HIS A 69 2.76 26.66 6.63
C HIS A 69 1.60 27.00 7.57
N MET A 70 0.71 26.05 7.85
CA MET A 70 -0.53 26.29 8.58
C MET A 70 -0.63 25.50 9.90
N GLY A 71 0.31 24.59 10.15
CA GLY A 71 0.25 23.64 11.25
C GLY A 71 -0.53 22.37 10.90
N VAL A 72 -0.27 21.30 11.67
CA VAL A 72 -0.76 19.94 11.40
C VAL A 72 -2.29 19.85 11.37
N VAL A 73 -2.97 20.45 12.35
CA VAL A 73 -4.43 20.35 12.48
C VAL A 73 -5.14 21.18 11.40
N ALA A 74 -4.72 22.44 11.21
CA ALA A 74 -5.35 23.32 10.22
C ALA A 74 -5.15 22.81 8.78
N SER A 75 -3.94 22.36 8.44
CA SER A 75 -3.67 21.76 7.13
C SER A 75 -4.51 20.51 6.87
N SER A 76 -4.65 19.61 7.85
CA SER A 76 -5.51 18.43 7.74
C SER A 76 -6.97 18.82 7.49
N TRP A 77 -7.49 19.81 8.21
CA TRP A 77 -8.84 20.33 7.96
C TRP A 77 -9.01 20.88 6.54
N VAL A 78 -8.10 21.76 6.08
CA VAL A 78 -8.18 22.36 4.74
C VAL A 78 -8.19 21.30 3.63
N VAL A 79 -7.28 20.33 3.67
CA VAL A 79 -7.20 19.32 2.60
C VAL A 79 -8.42 18.40 2.58
N HIS A 80 -9.03 18.13 3.74
CA HIS A 80 -10.28 17.36 3.80
C HIS A 80 -11.49 18.16 3.29
N VAL A 81 -11.53 19.47 3.54
CA VAL A 81 -12.56 20.34 2.95
C VAL A 81 -12.44 20.34 1.43
N VAL A 82 -11.24 20.58 0.90
CA VAL A 82 -10.98 20.58 -0.55
C VAL A 82 -11.31 19.21 -1.17
N GLY A 83 -10.87 18.12 -0.54
CA GLY A 83 -11.17 16.75 -0.98
C GLY A 83 -12.67 16.44 -0.97
N THR A 84 -13.40 16.91 0.04
CA THR A 84 -14.86 16.74 0.14
C THR A 84 -15.58 17.50 -0.98
N LEU A 85 -15.18 18.74 -1.26
CA LEU A 85 -15.74 19.53 -2.35
C LEU A 85 -15.49 18.87 -3.71
N PHE A 86 -14.28 18.36 -3.93
CA PHE A 86 -13.95 17.63 -5.16
C PHE A 86 -14.75 16.32 -5.29
N ALA A 87 -14.89 15.56 -4.20
CA ALA A 87 -15.71 14.34 -4.19
C ALA A 87 -17.19 14.63 -4.47
N ALA A 88 -17.73 15.73 -3.92
CA ALA A 88 -19.09 16.18 -4.19
C ALA A 88 -19.27 16.57 -5.67
N LEU A 89 -18.27 17.23 -6.27
CA LEU A 89 -18.27 17.56 -7.70
C LEU A 89 -18.28 16.28 -8.56
N LEU A 90 -17.43 15.30 -8.26
CA LEU A 90 -17.41 14.02 -8.97
C LEU A 90 -18.74 13.26 -8.82
N TRP A 91 -19.31 13.28 -7.61
CA TRP A 91 -20.62 12.69 -7.35
C TRP A 91 -21.72 13.33 -8.19
N ALA A 92 -21.75 14.65 -8.26
CA ALA A 92 -22.70 15.41 -9.07
C ALA A 92 -22.48 15.17 -10.58
N ALA A 93 -21.23 15.15 -11.04
CA ALA A 93 -20.87 14.91 -12.44
C ALA A 93 -21.28 13.52 -12.93
N ARG A 94 -21.33 12.51 -12.04
CA ARG A 94 -21.79 11.16 -12.39
C ARG A 94 -23.20 11.17 -13.01
N ALA A 95 -24.09 12.04 -12.54
CA ALA A 95 -25.46 12.11 -13.03
C ALA A 95 -25.54 12.57 -14.49
N VAL A 96 -24.51 13.27 -14.97
CA VAL A 96 -24.37 13.72 -16.36
C VAL A 96 -23.68 12.67 -17.22
N LEU A 97 -22.70 11.93 -16.66
CA LEU A 97 -21.87 10.97 -17.38
C LEU A 97 -22.50 9.58 -17.54
N ASP A 98 -23.36 9.15 -16.60
CA ASP A 98 -24.14 7.91 -16.71
C ASP A 98 -25.64 8.23 -16.52
N PRO A 99 -26.43 8.35 -17.62
CA PRO A 99 -27.84 8.66 -17.55
C PRO A 99 -28.70 7.56 -16.91
N ARG A 100 -28.12 6.38 -16.63
CA ARG A 100 -28.84 5.30 -15.94
C ARG A 100 -29.16 5.79 -14.54
N ARG A 101 -30.44 5.70 -14.15
CA ARG A 101 -30.87 6.04 -12.79
C ARG A 101 -30.03 5.25 -11.79
N PRO A 102 -29.21 5.90 -10.96
CA PRO A 102 -28.46 5.19 -9.97
C PRO A 102 -29.43 4.51 -9.01
N ARG A 103 -29.10 3.27 -8.62
CA ARG A 103 -29.85 2.59 -7.55
C ARG A 103 -29.80 3.48 -6.30
N PRO A 104 -30.95 3.70 -5.62
CA PRO A 104 -30.94 4.41 -4.34
C PRO A 104 -30.00 3.70 -3.37
N ILE A 105 -29.21 4.47 -2.63
CA ILE A 105 -28.29 3.94 -1.63
C ILE A 105 -29.11 3.47 -0.43
N ASP A 106 -28.96 2.20 -0.05
CA ASP A 106 -29.46 1.71 1.23
C ASP A 106 -28.43 2.04 2.33
N TRP A 107 -28.61 3.20 2.95
CA TRP A 107 -27.73 3.67 4.02
C TRP A 107 -27.78 2.78 5.27
N ARG A 108 -28.90 2.06 5.47
CA ARG A 108 -29.12 1.24 6.68
C ARG A 108 -28.39 -0.10 6.62
N SER A 109 -28.09 -0.60 5.41
CA SER A 109 -27.35 -1.85 5.25
C SER A 109 -25.84 -1.69 5.46
N ILE A 110 -25.33 -0.45 5.59
CA ILE A 110 -23.90 -0.17 5.73
C ILE A 110 -23.50 -0.31 7.21
N PRO A 111 -22.51 -1.15 7.55
CA PRO A 111 -22.10 -1.34 8.94
C PRO A 111 -21.52 -0.05 9.53
N TRP A 112 -21.80 0.20 10.81
CA TRP A 112 -21.44 1.46 11.48
C TRP A 112 -19.93 1.77 11.44
N TYR A 113 -19.07 0.75 11.47
CA TYR A 113 -17.62 0.94 11.41
C TYR A 113 -17.12 1.39 10.03
N ALA A 114 -17.87 1.17 8.94
CA ALA A 114 -17.45 1.65 7.62
C ALA A 114 -17.40 3.18 7.53
N TRP A 115 -18.17 3.85 8.39
CA TRP A 115 -18.23 5.31 8.48
C TRP A 115 -16.99 5.92 9.14
N THR A 116 -16.19 5.14 9.88
CA THR A 116 -15.00 5.66 10.58
C THR A 116 -13.83 5.93 9.63
N GLY A 117 -13.89 5.47 8.37
CA GLY A 117 -12.84 5.69 7.39
C GLY A 117 -12.47 7.15 7.18
N GLY A 118 -13.45 8.07 7.23
CA GLY A 118 -13.20 9.51 7.13
C GLY A 118 -12.38 10.05 8.31
N VAL A 119 -12.66 9.59 9.53
CA VAL A 119 -11.90 9.97 10.73
C VAL A 119 -10.46 9.44 10.65
N LEU A 120 -10.30 8.20 10.20
CA LEU A 120 -8.97 7.61 9.97
C LEU A 120 -8.19 8.39 8.89
N GLY A 121 -8.85 8.86 7.83
CA GLY A 121 -8.24 9.73 6.81
C GLY A 121 -7.68 11.03 7.40
N VAL A 122 -8.44 11.71 8.25
CA VAL A 122 -8.00 12.92 8.97
C VAL A 122 -6.78 12.63 9.83
N ALA A 123 -6.81 11.52 10.57
CA ALA A 123 -5.70 11.09 11.41
C ALA A 123 -4.44 10.78 10.61
N ILE A 124 -4.55 10.03 9.50
CA ILE A 124 -3.43 9.67 8.62
C ILE A 124 -2.76 10.93 8.06
N VAL A 125 -3.53 11.89 7.55
CA VAL A 125 -2.98 13.15 7.02
C VAL A 125 -2.31 13.96 8.13
N ALA A 126 -2.93 14.09 9.30
CA ALA A 126 -2.34 14.83 10.41
C ALA A 126 -1.00 14.21 10.85
N LEU A 127 -0.95 12.89 11.03
CA LEU A 127 0.26 12.16 11.39
C LEU A 127 1.33 12.29 10.30
N ALA A 128 0.97 12.14 9.02
CA ALA A 128 1.90 12.32 7.92
C ALA A 128 2.46 13.75 7.87
N ASN A 129 1.63 14.77 8.06
CA ASN A 129 2.07 16.17 8.08
C ASN A 129 3.03 16.47 9.24
N ALA A 130 2.89 15.78 10.38
CA ALA A 130 3.81 15.91 11.50
C ALA A 130 5.15 15.20 11.27
N VAL A 131 5.12 14.04 10.60
CA VAL A 131 6.28 13.14 10.48
C VAL A 131 7.13 13.42 9.24
N VAL A 132 6.52 13.79 8.11
CA VAL A 132 7.24 14.04 6.84
C VAL A 132 8.33 15.12 6.97
N PRO A 133 8.16 16.24 7.69
CA PRO A 133 9.23 17.22 7.89
C PRO A 133 10.43 16.68 8.69
N VAL A 134 10.23 15.64 9.50
CA VAL A 134 11.26 15.05 10.37
C VAL A 134 11.98 13.90 9.67
N LEU A 135 11.23 12.97 9.07
CA LEU A 135 11.77 11.75 8.47
C LEU A 135 12.02 11.87 6.96
N GLY A 136 11.48 12.92 6.33
CA GLY A 136 11.41 13.00 4.87
C GLY A 136 10.30 12.11 4.29
N LEU A 137 9.96 12.39 3.02
CA LEU A 137 8.84 11.72 2.34
C LEU A 137 9.11 10.22 2.09
N ALA A 138 10.30 9.89 1.61
CA ALA A 138 10.65 8.52 1.22
C ALA A 138 10.55 7.56 2.41
N LEU A 139 11.24 7.87 3.51
CA LEU A 139 11.22 7.04 4.72
C LEU A 139 9.80 6.95 5.32
N THR A 140 9.06 8.06 5.37
CA THR A 140 7.68 8.06 5.88
C THR A 140 6.80 7.10 5.09
N LEU A 141 6.81 7.18 3.76
CA LEU A 141 5.99 6.31 2.91
C LEU A 141 6.43 4.85 2.99
N SER A 142 7.73 4.58 3.06
CA SER A 142 8.27 3.23 3.24
C SER A 142 7.74 2.58 4.54
N ILE A 143 7.77 3.30 5.66
CA ILE A 143 7.24 2.82 6.95
C ILE A 143 5.72 2.63 6.88
N VAL A 144 4.98 3.58 6.31
CA VAL A 144 3.51 3.51 6.17
C VAL A 144 3.10 2.30 5.32
N ILE A 145 3.79 2.03 4.21
CA ILE A 145 3.50 0.89 3.35
C ILE A 145 3.83 -0.42 4.08
N ALA A 146 4.97 -0.51 4.77
CA ALA A 146 5.34 -1.71 5.51
C ALA A 146 4.32 -2.05 6.61
N THR A 147 3.94 -1.04 7.40
CA THR A 147 2.97 -1.21 8.49
C THR A 147 1.56 -1.50 7.98
N SER A 148 1.09 -0.79 6.95
CA SER A 148 -0.24 -1.04 6.39
C SER A 148 -0.39 -2.45 5.79
N LEU A 149 0.63 -2.97 5.11
CA LEU A 149 0.60 -4.34 4.59
C LEU A 149 0.63 -5.39 5.71
N THR A 150 1.39 -5.12 6.78
CA THR A 150 1.41 -6.00 7.96
C THR A 150 0.04 -6.04 8.63
N VAL A 151 -0.57 -4.86 8.86
CA VAL A 151 -1.90 -4.75 9.46
C VAL A 151 -2.97 -5.37 8.57
N SER A 152 -2.87 -5.20 7.25
CA SER A 152 -3.78 -5.85 6.28
C SER A 152 -3.70 -7.37 6.38
N ALA A 153 -2.50 -7.95 6.40
CA ALA A 153 -2.32 -9.39 6.51
C ALA A 153 -2.87 -9.94 7.83
N LEU A 154 -2.69 -9.21 8.94
CA LEU A 154 -3.28 -9.59 10.23
C LEU A 154 -4.80 -9.49 10.22
N ALA A 155 -5.36 -8.43 9.63
CA ALA A 155 -6.79 -8.25 9.50
C ALA A 155 -7.43 -9.40 8.70
N ASP A 156 -6.80 -9.80 7.59
CA ASP A 156 -7.22 -10.94 6.77
C ASP A 156 -7.11 -12.27 7.54
N HIS A 157 -6.07 -12.42 8.37
CA HIS A 157 -5.85 -13.62 9.17
C HIS A 157 -6.91 -13.84 10.24
N PHE A 158 -7.28 -12.75 10.91
CA PHE A 158 -8.25 -12.77 12.02
C PHE A 158 -9.68 -12.49 11.57
N GLY A 159 -9.91 -12.20 10.28
CA GLY A 159 -11.23 -11.90 9.74
C GLY A 159 -11.84 -10.62 10.31
N TRP A 160 -11.02 -9.59 10.56
CA TRP A 160 -11.51 -8.31 11.09
C TRP A 160 -12.62 -7.74 10.19
N PHE A 161 -13.62 -7.09 10.80
CA PHE A 161 -14.72 -6.43 10.08
C PHE A 161 -15.54 -7.35 9.15
N GLY A 162 -15.56 -8.66 9.42
CA GLY A 162 -16.28 -9.63 8.59
C GLY A 162 -15.59 -9.97 7.28
N LEU A 163 -14.29 -9.64 7.15
CA LEU A 163 -13.47 -10.04 6.01
C LEU A 163 -13.40 -11.58 5.91
N PRO A 164 -13.40 -12.15 4.68
CA PRO A 164 -13.15 -13.57 4.51
C PRO A 164 -11.80 -13.95 5.12
N VAL A 165 -11.81 -14.94 6.01
CA VAL A 165 -10.59 -15.37 6.72
C VAL A 165 -9.62 -16.01 5.74
N HIS A 166 -8.52 -15.33 5.47
CA HIS A 166 -7.42 -15.85 4.67
C HIS A 166 -6.27 -16.22 5.61
N ARG A 167 -5.91 -17.51 5.66
CA ARG A 167 -4.79 -17.96 6.49
C ARG A 167 -3.50 -17.32 6.01
N MET A 168 -2.74 -16.72 6.94
CA MET A 168 -1.41 -16.20 6.63
C MET A 168 -0.54 -17.34 6.10
N THR A 169 -0.05 -17.14 4.88
CA THR A 169 0.88 -18.07 4.26
C THR A 169 2.31 -17.69 4.61
N VAL A 170 3.22 -18.66 4.56
CA VAL A 170 4.67 -18.41 4.69
C VAL A 170 5.13 -17.37 3.64
N ARG A 171 4.54 -17.38 2.44
CA ARG A 171 4.85 -16.40 1.38
C ARG A 171 4.48 -14.98 1.78
N THR A 172 3.31 -14.78 2.40
CA THR A 172 2.88 -13.47 2.91
C THR A 172 3.82 -12.98 4.01
N ALA A 173 4.20 -13.86 4.94
CA ALA A 173 5.15 -13.51 6.00
C ALA A 173 6.53 -13.13 5.44
N LEU A 174 7.06 -13.89 4.48
CA LEU A 174 8.31 -13.56 3.79
C LEU A 174 8.22 -12.24 3.03
N GLY A 175 7.09 -11.97 2.37
CA GLY A 175 6.85 -10.69 1.70
C GLY A 175 6.91 -9.50 2.67
N ILE A 176 6.29 -9.60 3.84
CA ILE A 176 6.35 -8.58 4.89
C ILE A 176 7.80 -8.37 5.36
N VAL A 177 8.55 -9.45 5.59
CA VAL A 177 9.97 -9.37 5.98
C VAL A 177 10.80 -8.66 4.92
N CYS A 178 10.60 -8.97 3.63
CA CYS A 178 11.29 -8.30 2.53
C CYS A 178 10.97 -6.81 2.47
N ILE A 179 9.72 -6.41 2.73
CA ILE A 179 9.32 -5.01 2.74
C ILE A 179 9.98 -4.27 3.90
N VAL A 180 9.98 -4.85 5.11
CA VAL A 180 10.68 -4.30 6.28
C VAL A 180 12.17 -4.15 6.01
N ALA A 181 12.81 -5.16 5.40
CA ALA A 181 14.21 -5.07 4.97
C ALA A 181 14.42 -3.92 3.96
N GLY A 182 13.49 -3.73 3.02
CA GLY A 182 13.48 -2.60 2.09
C GLY A 182 13.44 -1.25 2.80
N VAL A 183 12.62 -1.10 3.86
CA VAL A 183 12.60 0.12 4.69
C VAL A 183 13.96 0.37 5.34
N VAL A 184 14.59 -0.68 5.88
CA VAL A 184 15.94 -0.58 6.48
C VAL A 184 16.95 -0.12 5.44
N CYS A 185 16.94 -0.69 4.23
CA CYS A 185 17.80 -0.25 3.13
C CYS A 185 17.58 1.23 2.77
N VAL A 186 16.33 1.69 2.70
CA VAL A 186 16.01 3.11 2.45
C VAL A 186 16.50 4.01 3.58
N THR A 187 16.55 3.50 4.82
CA THR A 187 17.02 4.27 5.99
C THR A 187 18.55 4.39 6.03
N LEU A 188 19.27 3.41 5.47
CA LEU A 188 20.73 3.33 5.50
C LEU A 188 21.42 4.04 4.33
N GLY A 189 20.67 4.49 3.33
CA GLY A 189 21.17 5.23 2.15
C GLY A 189 20.95 6.73 2.29
#